data_AF-A0A7K3D5Q4-F1
#
_entry.id   AF-A0A7K3D5Q4-F1
#
_cell.length_a   1.000
_cell.length_b   1.000
_cell.length_c   1.000
_cell.angle_alpha   90.00
_cell.angle_beta   90.00
_cell.angle_gamma   90.00
#
_symmetry.space_group_name_H-M   'P 1'
#
loop_
_entity.id
_entity.type
_entity.pdbx_description
1 polymer ?
#
loop_
_entity_poly.entity_id
_entity_poly.type
_entity_poly.pdbx_seq_one_letter_code
_entity_poly.pdbx_strand_id
1 'polypeptide(L)'
;APRIESGAVFGATLAAADRRLAEAVVTLREPSETDGFVNAHPMAHHRQLPAIDGKGLALDELIASGAAAFEGGRAWSGDADLALFDAPTEELAELTVDEPIAAYYRQVGVTWNGGTLLERGL
;
A
#
# COMPACT_ATOMS: atom_id res chain seq x y z
N ALA A 1 -9.93 18.70 9.92
CA ALA A 1 -9.01 17.56 10.09
C ALA A 1 -8.33 17.68 11.45
N PRO A 2 -7.91 16.57 12.09
CA PRO A 2 -7.09 16.61 13.29
C PRO A 2 -5.82 17.45 13.04
N ARG A 3 -5.30 18.12 14.07
CA ARG A 3 -3.95 18.67 14.00
C ARG A 3 -2.95 17.51 13.92
N ILE A 4 -1.83 17.71 13.23
CA ILE A 4 -0.76 16.72 13.15
C ILE A 4 0.15 16.94 14.36
N GLU A 5 -0.23 16.34 15.48
CA GLU A 5 0.46 16.44 16.76
C GLU A 5 0.32 15.14 17.57
N SER A 6 1.06 15.03 18.68
CA SER A 6 0.97 13.87 19.57
C SER A 6 -0.46 13.69 20.10
N GLY A 7 -0.96 12.46 20.09
CA GLY A 7 -2.32 12.10 20.47
C GLY A 7 -3.38 12.32 19.38
N ALA A 8 -3.01 12.83 18.21
CA ALA A 8 -3.95 12.97 17.10
C ALA A 8 -4.35 11.60 16.54
N VAL A 9 -5.65 11.43 16.28
CA VAL A 9 -6.22 10.17 15.80
C VAL A 9 -6.73 10.31 14.36
N PHE A 10 -6.36 9.38 13.51
CA PHE A 10 -6.77 9.30 12.10
C PHE A 10 -7.43 7.96 11.82
N GLY A 11 -8.64 7.99 11.28
CA GLY A 11 -9.34 6.80 10.81
C GLY A 11 -9.27 6.68 9.29
N ALA A 12 -9.08 5.47 8.78
CA ALA A 12 -9.15 5.14 7.37
C ALA A 12 -10.00 3.87 7.16
N THR A 13 -10.73 3.83 6.06
CA THR A 13 -11.55 2.66 5.73
C THR A 13 -11.51 2.37 4.24
N LEU A 14 -11.53 1.08 3.89
CA LEU A 14 -11.57 0.59 2.51
C LEU A 14 -12.87 -0.19 2.28
N ALA A 15 -13.51 0.02 1.13
CA ALA A 15 -14.64 -0.78 0.70
C ALA A 15 -14.61 -1.01 -0.82
N ALA A 16 -15.06 -2.19 -1.25
CA ALA A 16 -15.32 -2.52 -2.66
C ALA A 16 -16.67 -3.23 -2.75
N ALA A 17 -17.41 -3.00 -3.85
CA ALA A 17 -18.73 -3.60 -4.08
C ALA A 17 -19.69 -3.49 -2.86
N ASP A 18 -19.66 -2.35 -2.15
CA ASP A 18 -20.45 -2.08 -0.94
C ASP A 18 -20.20 -3.07 0.23
N ARG A 19 -18.95 -3.54 0.32
CA ARG A 19 -18.43 -4.36 1.41
C ARG A 19 -17.22 -3.68 2.03
N ARG A 20 -17.22 -3.54 3.35
CA ARG A 20 -16.04 -3.11 4.12
C ARG A 20 -14.98 -4.20 3.98
N LEU A 21 -13.77 -3.82 3.57
CA LEU A 21 -12.64 -4.74 3.40
C LEU A 21 -11.55 -4.54 4.45
N ALA A 22 -11.35 -3.29 4.86
CA ALA A 22 -10.37 -2.95 5.89
C ALA A 22 -10.76 -1.67 6.64
N GLU A 23 -10.30 -1.57 7.89
CA GLU A 23 -10.29 -0.33 8.65
C GLU A 23 -8.99 -0.19 9.43
N ALA A 24 -8.54 1.05 9.58
CA ALA A 24 -7.36 1.38 10.36
C ALA A 24 -7.62 2.60 11.23
N VAL A 25 -7.11 2.58 12.46
CA VAL A 25 -7.06 3.73 13.36
C VAL A 25 -5.61 3.96 13.74
N VAL A 26 -5.12 5.17 13.48
CA VAL A 26 -3.74 5.58 13.78
C VAL A 26 -3.75 6.63 14.87
N THR A 27 -2.98 6.42 15.93
CA THR A 27 -2.74 7.43 16.98
C THR A 27 -1.29 7.91 16.88
N LEU A 28 -1.08 9.18 16.52
CA LEU A 28 0.27 9.74 16.38
C LEU A 28 0.93 9.88 17.76
N ARG A 29 2.17 9.42 17.88
CA ARG A 29 2.98 9.58 19.09
C ARG A 29 3.94 10.75 18.97
N GLU A 30 4.77 10.75 17.93
CA GLU A 30 5.87 11.70 17.79
C GLU A 30 6.32 11.86 16.33
N PRO A 31 7.05 12.94 16.01
CA PRO A 31 7.72 13.04 14.72
C PRO A 31 8.77 11.96 14.55
N SER A 32 8.91 11.44 13.34
CA SER A 32 9.90 10.42 13.00
C SER A 32 10.89 10.93 11.95
N GLU A 33 12.12 10.43 12.00
CA GLU A 33 13.15 10.69 11.00
C GLU A 33 12.93 9.85 9.72
N THR A 34 12.21 8.72 9.83
CA THR A 34 11.92 7.78 8.74
C THR A 34 10.42 7.46 8.65
N ASP A 35 9.98 6.83 7.56
CA ASP A 35 8.58 6.46 7.34
C ASP A 35 8.33 4.94 7.32
N GLY A 36 9.09 4.22 8.15
CA GLY A 36 9.13 2.77 8.14
C GLY A 36 9.98 2.24 6.98
N PHE A 37 9.90 0.94 6.72
CA PHE A 37 10.78 0.26 5.76
C PHE A 37 10.11 -0.07 4.41
N VAL A 38 8.78 -0.18 4.36
CA VAL A 38 8.08 -0.70 3.17
C VAL A 38 8.06 0.29 2.00
N ASN A 39 8.09 1.59 2.25
CA ASN A 39 7.92 2.62 1.22
C ASN A 39 9.20 2.95 0.43
N ALA A 40 10.35 2.34 0.74
CA ALA A 40 11.63 2.68 0.15
C ALA A 40 12.09 1.73 -0.98
N HIS A 41 11.44 0.58 -1.15
CA HIS A 41 11.86 -0.45 -2.10
C HIS A 41 11.14 -0.35 -3.45
N PRO A 42 11.80 -0.69 -4.57
CA PRO A 42 11.10 -0.92 -5.83
C PRO A 42 10.01 -1.98 -5.68
N MET A 43 8.84 -1.71 -6.24
CA MET A 43 7.68 -2.60 -6.20
C MET A 43 7.77 -3.58 -7.36
N ALA A 44 7.64 -4.87 -7.06
CA ALA A 44 7.46 -5.90 -8.06
C ALA A 44 5.98 -5.96 -8.47
N HIS A 45 5.71 -5.93 -9.77
CA HIS A 45 4.35 -5.98 -10.31
C HIS A 45 4.25 -6.99 -11.45
N HIS A 46 3.09 -7.64 -11.54
CA HIS A 46 2.69 -8.40 -12.71
C HIS A 46 2.00 -7.47 -13.72
N ARG A 47 2.52 -7.40 -14.95
CA ARG A 47 1.82 -6.81 -16.09
C ARG A 47 1.19 -7.94 -16.89
N GLN A 48 -0.03 -8.29 -16.52
CA GLN A 48 -0.76 -9.38 -17.15
C GLN A 48 -1.98 -8.87 -17.91
N LEU A 49 -2.11 -9.30 -19.16
CA LEU A 49 -3.28 -9.03 -19.99
C LEU A 49 -3.78 -10.36 -20.56
N PRO A 50 -5.00 -10.81 -20.24
CA PRO A 50 -5.59 -11.99 -20.86
C PRO A 50 -5.73 -11.83 -22.37
N ALA A 51 -5.45 -12.91 -23.12
CA ALA A 51 -5.70 -12.95 -24.55
C ALA A 51 -7.21 -13.00 -24.84
N ILE A 52 -7.66 -12.27 -25.86
CA ILE A 52 -9.09 -12.16 -26.20
C ILE A 52 -9.70 -13.50 -26.66
N ASP A 53 -8.88 -14.41 -27.18
CA ASP A 53 -9.33 -15.74 -27.59
C ASP A 53 -9.38 -16.76 -26.42
N GLY A 54 -9.04 -16.32 -25.20
CA GLY A 54 -9.05 -17.12 -23.99
C GLY A 54 -7.89 -18.12 -23.89
N LYS A 55 -6.89 -18.06 -24.76
CA LYS A 55 -5.78 -19.03 -24.80
C LYS A 55 -4.55 -18.59 -24.00
N GLY A 56 -4.78 -18.04 -22.81
CA GLY A 56 -3.72 -17.58 -21.91
C GLY A 56 -3.57 -16.07 -21.88
N LEU A 57 -2.33 -15.59 -21.78
CA LEU A 57 -1.99 -14.18 -21.62
C LEU A 57 -1.41 -13.61 -22.93
N ALA A 58 -1.92 -12.46 -23.35
CA ALA A 58 -1.33 -11.64 -24.42
C ALA A 58 -0.12 -10.82 -23.94
N LEU A 59 -0.04 -10.57 -22.63
CA LEU A 59 1.11 -9.98 -21.96
C LEU A 59 1.29 -10.71 -20.64
N ASP A 60 2.51 -11.19 -20.38
CA ASP A 60 2.91 -11.80 -19.12
C ASP A 60 4.33 -11.34 -18.79
N GLU A 61 4.44 -10.33 -17.93
CA GLU A 61 5.73 -9.78 -17.52
C GLU A 61 5.76 -9.56 -16.02
N LEU A 62 6.88 -9.92 -15.40
CA LEU A 62 7.26 -9.41 -14.08
C LEU A 62 8.13 -8.17 -14.28
N ILE A 63 7.73 -7.06 -13.64
CA ILE A 63 8.48 -5.79 -13.71
C ILE A 63 8.80 -5.27 -12.32
N ALA A 64 9.86 -4.48 -12.20
CA ALA A 64 10.12 -3.63 -11.05
C ALA A 64 9.80 -2.18 -11.40
N SER A 65 9.03 -1.49 -10.57
CA SER A 65 8.82 -0.04 -10.68
C SER A 65 9.24 0.65 -9.40
N GLY A 66 9.82 1.84 -9.53
CA GLY A 66 10.29 2.64 -8.40
C GLY A 66 10.17 4.13 -8.69
N ALA A 67 10.32 4.94 -7.65
CA ALA A 67 10.32 6.39 -7.76
C ALA A 67 11.55 6.88 -8.55
N ALA A 68 11.31 7.73 -9.55
CA ALA A 68 12.37 8.50 -10.21
C ALA A 68 12.78 9.73 -9.37
N ALA A 69 11.81 10.29 -8.64
CA ALA A 69 12.01 11.36 -7.68
C ALA A 69 10.97 11.24 -6.55
N PHE A 70 11.35 11.70 -5.36
CA PHE A 70 10.54 11.64 -4.16
C PHE A 70 10.66 12.95 -3.39
N GLU A 71 9.52 13.47 -2.92
CA GLU A 71 9.43 14.56 -1.96
C GLU A 71 8.50 14.14 -0.82
N GLY A 72 8.88 14.47 0.41
CA GLY A 72 8.11 14.07 1.58
C GLY A 72 8.02 15.18 2.60
N GLY A 73 6.84 15.31 3.21
CA GLY A 73 6.66 16.09 4.43
C GLY A 73 7.27 15.39 5.66
N ARG A 74 7.20 16.07 6.81
CA ARG A 74 7.62 15.51 8.10
C ARG A 74 6.84 14.24 8.41
N ALA A 75 7.55 13.14 8.64
CA ALA A 75 6.95 11.89 9.07
C ALA A 75 6.57 11.95 10.56
N TRP A 76 5.51 11.23 10.90
CA TRP A 76 5.08 10.96 12.28
C TRP A 76 4.92 9.46 12.45
N SER A 77 5.41 8.94 13.57
CA SER A 77 5.18 7.57 13.99
C SER A 77 4.05 7.52 15.01
N GLY A 78 3.39 6.37 15.08
CA GLY A 78 2.28 6.14 15.98
C GLY A 78 1.97 4.67 16.13
N ASP A 79 0.86 4.42 16.81
CA ASP A 79 0.30 3.09 17.01
C ASP A 79 -0.88 2.90 16.04
N ALA A 80 -1.12 1.66 15.61
CA ALA A 80 -2.20 1.30 14.69
C ALA A 80 -3.06 0.17 15.25
N ASP A 81 -4.37 0.34 15.13
CA ASP A 81 -5.30 -0.78 15.04
C ASP A 81 -5.62 -1.01 13.56
N LEU A 82 -5.55 -2.26 13.09
CA LEU A 82 -5.84 -2.64 11.71
C LEU A 82 -6.69 -3.92 11.71
N ALA A 83 -7.82 -3.90 11.01
CA ALA A 83 -8.65 -5.07 10.79
C ALA A 83 -8.96 -5.25 9.30
N LEU A 84 -8.93 -6.51 8.86
CA LEU A 84 -9.35 -6.94 7.52
C LEU A 84 -10.65 -7.76 7.65
N PHE A 85 -11.54 -7.63 6.67
CA PHE A 85 -12.87 -8.23 6.69
C PHE A 85 -13.10 -9.08 5.45
N ASP A 86 -13.72 -10.25 5.65
CA ASP A 86 -14.10 -11.14 4.55
C ASP A 86 -15.10 -10.48 3.61
N ALA A 87 -14.94 -10.75 2.30
CA ALA A 87 -15.92 -10.40 1.29
C ALA A 87 -16.02 -11.53 0.24
N PRO A 88 -17.23 -11.82 -0.30
CA PRO A 88 -17.39 -12.90 -1.27
C PRO A 88 -16.62 -12.74 -2.59
N THR A 89 -16.12 -11.54 -2.88
CA THR A 89 -15.45 -11.20 -4.14
C THR A 89 -13.99 -10.82 -3.96
N GLU A 90 -13.49 -10.75 -2.72
CA GLU A 90 -12.14 -10.24 -2.41
C GLU A 90 -11.42 -11.20 -1.47
N GLU A 91 -10.13 -11.38 -1.70
CA GLU A 91 -9.26 -12.29 -0.93
C GLU A 91 -8.40 -11.53 0.10
N LEU A 92 -8.63 -10.22 0.31
CA LEU A 92 -7.76 -9.38 1.15
C LEU A 92 -7.62 -9.92 2.59
N ALA A 93 -8.70 -10.45 3.16
CA ALA A 93 -8.70 -10.99 4.52
C ALA A 93 -7.85 -12.26 4.70
N GLU A 94 -7.42 -12.91 3.61
CA GLU A 94 -6.48 -14.04 3.67
C GLU A 94 -5.07 -13.60 4.09
N LEU A 95 -4.74 -12.31 3.97
CA LEU A 95 -3.50 -11.71 4.50
C LEU A 95 -3.65 -11.43 6.00
N THR A 96 -3.70 -12.49 6.80
CA THR A 96 -3.93 -12.40 8.25
C THR A 96 -2.95 -11.43 8.93
N VAL A 97 -3.50 -10.50 9.71
CA VAL A 97 -2.71 -9.53 10.49
C VAL A 97 -2.35 -10.16 11.84
N ASP A 98 -1.10 -10.62 11.97
CA ASP A 98 -0.61 -11.17 13.24
C ASP A 98 -0.34 -10.06 14.27
N GLU A 99 0.35 -9.00 13.85
CA GLU A 99 0.72 -7.88 14.70
C GLU A 99 0.87 -6.58 13.90
N PRO A 100 0.13 -5.51 14.25
CA PRO A 100 0.46 -4.16 13.80
C PRO A 100 1.75 -3.67 14.47
N ILE A 101 2.84 -3.55 13.70
CA ILE A 101 4.16 -3.21 14.25
C ILE A 101 4.42 -1.70 14.40
N ALA A 102 3.76 -0.85 13.60
CA ALA A 102 3.86 0.60 13.66
C ALA A 102 2.83 1.27 12.72
N ALA A 103 2.51 2.52 13.01
CA ALA A 103 1.78 3.41 12.11
C ALA A 103 2.66 4.59 11.68
N TYR A 104 2.45 5.07 10.45
CA TYR A 104 3.11 6.27 9.97
C TYR A 104 2.12 7.20 9.28
N TYR A 105 2.28 8.49 9.52
CA TYR A 105 1.61 9.54 8.75
C TYR A 105 2.65 10.45 8.13
N ARG A 106 2.53 10.70 6.82
CA ARG A 106 3.32 11.69 6.11
C ARG A 106 2.62 12.14 4.83
N GLN A 107 3.00 13.31 4.34
CA GLN A 107 2.69 13.74 2.98
C GLN A 107 3.76 13.20 2.04
N VAL A 108 3.35 12.73 0.86
CA VAL A 108 4.23 12.12 -0.15
C VAL A 108 3.92 12.69 -1.52
N GLY A 109 4.97 13.06 -2.26
CA GLY A 109 4.96 13.32 -3.69
C GLY A 109 5.99 12.43 -4.37
N VAL A 110 5.59 11.77 -5.46
CA VAL A 110 6.47 10.84 -6.20
C VAL A 110 6.33 11.10 -7.69
N THR A 111 7.46 11.04 -8.40
CA THR A 111 7.47 10.92 -9.86
C THR A 111 7.77 9.47 -10.23
N TRP A 112 6.89 8.86 -11.03
CA TRP A 112 7.14 7.58 -11.68
C TRP A 112 7.39 7.82 -13.17
N ASN A 113 8.48 7.26 -13.72
CA ASN A 113 8.85 7.42 -15.12
C ASN A 113 9.05 6.09 -15.87
N GLY A 114 8.60 4.98 -15.29
CA GLY A 114 8.64 3.66 -15.92
C GLY A 114 8.97 2.54 -14.93
N GLY A 115 9.53 1.47 -15.47
CA GLY A 115 9.98 0.30 -14.73
C GLY A 115 10.94 -0.54 -15.55
N THR A 116 11.53 -1.54 -14.92
CA THR A 116 12.47 -2.48 -15.52
C THR A 116 11.80 -3.84 -15.67
N LEU A 117 11.90 -4.44 -16.85
CA LEU A 117 11.50 -5.82 -17.08
C LEU A 117 12.43 -6.75 -16.29
N LEU A 118 11.86 -7.59 -15.43
CA LEU A 118 12.59 -8.63 -14.70
C LEU A 118 12.48 -9.96 -15.42
N GLU A 119 11.28 -10.32 -15.87
CA GLU A 119 11.00 -11.59 -16.53
C GLU A 119 9.84 -11.47 -17.52
N ARG A 120 9.84 -12.28 -18.58
CA ARG A 120 8.70 -12.49 -19.49
C ARG A 120 8.24 -13.94 -19.32
N GLY A 121 6.92 -14.14 -19.23
CA GLY A 121 6.33 -15.48 -19.32
C GLY A 121 6.72 -16.15 -20.63
N LEU A 122 7.01 -17.46 -20.57
CA LEU A 122 7.36 -18.31 -21.71
C LEU A 122 6.18 -18.55 -22.65
#